data_AF-A0AA45HHY3-F1
#
_entry.id   AF-A0AA45HHY3-F1
#
_cell.length_a   1.000
_cell.length_b   1.000
_cell.length_c   1.000
_cell.angle_alpha   90.00
_cell.angle_beta   90.00
_cell.angle_gamma   90.00
#
_symmetry.space_group_name_H-M   'P 1'
#
loop_
_entity.id
_entity.type
_entity.pdbx_description
1 polymer ?
#
loop_
_entity_poly.entity_id
_entity_poly.type
_entity_poly.pdbx_seq_one_letter_code
_entity_poly.pdbx_strand_id
1 'polypeptide(L)'
;MNKKKIITIIMIIILNINIFSAKTYVLGEDINIKYDKLNLFLKELNYDLEKILIVEAYNLDEFTKITDKPYSYYSAFFIPEKNIIITQPFRILKEKNIYEITLTHEIIHYYLTKYTILNEFEQESVINKLLNLNIKKYNKFDKFTQKDMFIYIKNERK
;
A
#
# COMPACT_ATOMS: atom_id res chain seq x y z
N MET A 1 -12.36 -35.11 -28.56
CA MET A 1 -11.25 -34.19 -28.22
C MET A 1 -9.96 -35.01 -28.07
N ASN A 2 -8.87 -34.66 -28.77
CA ASN A 2 -7.65 -35.48 -28.82
C ASN A 2 -6.92 -35.49 -27.46
N LYS A 3 -6.48 -36.66 -26.95
CA LYS A 3 -5.78 -36.81 -25.66
C LYS A 3 -4.60 -35.84 -25.50
N LYS A 4 -3.86 -35.56 -26.59
CA LYS A 4 -2.76 -34.58 -26.58
C LYS A 4 -3.25 -33.16 -26.28
N LYS A 5 -4.39 -32.73 -26.83
CA LYS A 5 -4.97 -31.40 -26.56
C LYS A 5 -5.41 -31.25 -25.10
N ILE A 6 -5.95 -32.31 -24.50
CA ILE A 6 -6.37 -32.32 -23.08
C ILE A 6 -5.16 -32.14 -22.16
N ILE A 7 -4.07 -32.86 -22.41
CA ILE A 7 -2.83 -32.76 -21.62
C ILE A 7 -2.23 -31.35 -21.72
N THR A 8 -2.21 -30.75 -22.92
CA THR A 8 -1.71 -29.38 -23.11
C THR A 8 -2.56 -28.35 -22.37
N ILE A 9 -3.90 -28.47 -22.42
CA ILE A 9 -4.80 -27.60 -21.67
C ILE A 9 -4.59 -27.76 -20.16
N ILE A 10 -4.47 -29.00 -19.67
CA ILE A 10 -4.18 -29.26 -18.25
C ILE A 10 -2.83 -28.69 -17.84
N MET A 11 -1.78 -28.81 -18.67
CA MET A 11 -0.48 -28.20 -18.37
C MET A 11 -0.53 -26.67 -18.37
N ILE A 12 -1.26 -26.05 -19.30
CA ILE A 12 -1.45 -24.59 -19.31
C ILE A 12 -2.23 -24.15 -18.07
N ILE A 13 -3.25 -24.89 -17.67
CA ILE A 13 -4.03 -24.61 -16.45
C ILE A 13 -3.15 -24.79 -15.19
N ILE A 14 -2.37 -25.87 -15.09
CA ILE A 14 -1.44 -26.09 -13.97
C ILE A 14 -0.32 -25.04 -13.95
N LEU A 15 0.18 -24.61 -15.12
CA LEU A 15 1.12 -23.50 -15.20
C LEU A 15 0.48 -22.21 -14.70
N ASN A 16 -0.79 -21.95 -15.02
CA ASN A 16 -1.52 -20.74 -14.61
C ASN A 16 -1.93 -20.72 -13.12
N ILE A 17 -2.29 -21.87 -12.55
CA ILE A 17 -2.67 -21.98 -11.13
C ILE A 17 -1.47 -21.75 -10.20
N ASN A 18 -0.23 -21.97 -10.68
CA ASN A 18 0.99 -21.73 -9.91
C ASN A 18 1.58 -20.32 -10.10
N ILE A 19 0.96 -19.40 -10.85
CA ILE A 19 1.59 -18.11 -11.18
C ILE A 19 1.52 -17.11 -10.03
N PHE A 20 0.55 -17.26 -9.12
CA PHE A 20 0.42 -16.34 -7.98
C PHE A 20 0.40 -17.10 -6.65
N SER A 21 1.56 -17.15 -5.99
CA SER A 21 1.71 -17.73 -4.64
C SER A 21 1.61 -16.65 -3.55
N ALA A 22 1.02 -15.50 -3.89
CA ALA A 22 0.89 -14.36 -3.01
C ALA A 22 0.13 -14.73 -1.72
N LYS A 23 0.64 -14.25 -0.59
CA LYS A 23 0.00 -14.44 0.72
C LYS A 23 -0.92 -13.27 0.99
N THR A 24 -2.04 -13.53 1.66
CA THR A 24 -3.01 -12.50 2.01
C THR A 24 -3.09 -12.33 3.51
N TYR A 25 -3.32 -11.10 3.93
CA TYR A 25 -3.39 -10.68 5.32
C TYR A 25 -4.46 -9.60 5.46
N VAL A 26 -5.10 -9.55 6.62
CA VAL A 26 -6.05 -8.50 6.98
C VAL A 26 -5.44 -7.62 8.07
N LEU A 27 -5.37 -6.31 7.82
CA LEU A 27 -4.94 -5.34 8.82
C LEU A 27 -5.83 -5.40 10.07
N GLY A 28 -5.21 -5.45 11.24
CA GLY A 28 -5.88 -5.55 12.54
C GLY A 28 -6.18 -6.98 13.00
N GLU A 29 -6.11 -7.97 12.10
CA GLU A 29 -6.26 -9.39 12.42
C GLU A 29 -4.92 -10.12 12.31
N ASP A 30 -4.36 -10.15 11.10
CA ASP A 30 -3.11 -10.85 10.81
C ASP A 30 -1.88 -9.94 10.96
N ILE A 31 -2.07 -8.64 10.70
CA ILE A 31 -1.02 -7.63 10.76
C ILE A 31 -1.39 -6.58 11.80
N ASN A 32 -0.50 -6.41 12.78
CA ASN A 32 -0.59 -5.33 13.76
C ASN A 32 0.59 -4.38 13.56
N ILE A 33 0.32 -3.22 12.96
CA ILE A 33 1.31 -2.16 12.72
C ILE A 33 1.42 -1.33 14.00
N LYS A 34 2.62 -1.32 14.58
CA LYS A 34 2.91 -0.54 15.79
C LYS A 34 3.69 0.71 15.42
N TYR A 35 3.07 1.55 14.60
CA TYR A 35 3.70 2.76 14.10
C TYR A 35 2.95 4.00 14.57
N ASP A 36 3.59 4.78 15.45
CA ASP A 36 2.97 5.92 16.13
C ASP A 36 2.39 6.97 15.17
N LYS A 37 2.97 7.11 13.97
CA LYS A 37 2.47 8.05 12.96
C LYS A 37 1.13 7.63 12.37
N LEU A 38 0.88 6.33 12.21
CA LEU A 38 -0.43 5.84 11.76
C LEU A 38 -1.48 6.14 12.83
N ASN A 39 -1.21 5.80 14.08
CA ASN A 39 -2.10 6.06 15.21
C ASN A 39 -2.40 7.56 15.35
N LEU A 40 -1.38 8.40 15.21
CA LEU A 40 -1.54 9.86 15.21
C LEU A 40 -2.45 10.32 14.07
N PHE A 41 -2.21 9.84 12.84
CA PHE A 41 -3.03 10.20 11.68
C PHE A 41 -4.50 9.82 11.86
N LEU A 42 -4.77 8.58 12.29
CA LEU A 42 -6.13 8.09 12.55
C LEU A 42 -6.80 8.91 13.66
N LYS A 43 -6.09 9.17 14.76
CA LYS A 43 -6.60 9.97 15.87
C LYS A 43 -6.91 11.41 15.47
N GLU A 44 -5.97 12.09 14.81
CA GLU A 44 -6.14 13.49 14.42
C GLU A 44 -7.29 13.68 13.43
N LEU A 45 -7.52 12.69 12.55
CA LEU A 45 -8.63 12.67 11.62
C LEU A 45 -9.88 11.97 12.16
N ASN A 46 -9.89 11.48 13.40
CA ASN A 46 -11.04 10.76 13.96
C ASN A 46 -11.53 9.64 13.02
N TYR A 47 -10.59 8.83 12.53
CA TYR A 47 -10.85 7.63 11.75
C TYR A 47 -10.62 6.39 12.60
N ASP A 48 -11.51 5.42 12.49
CA ASP A 48 -11.33 4.10 13.08
C ASP A 48 -10.38 3.26 12.21
N LEU A 49 -9.67 2.31 12.83
CA LEU A 49 -8.86 1.35 12.10
C LEU A 49 -9.76 0.37 11.34
N GLU A 50 -9.63 0.35 10.01
CA GLU A 50 -10.43 -0.50 9.15
C GLU A 50 -9.68 -1.77 8.75
N LYS A 51 -10.46 -2.80 8.40
CA LYS A 51 -9.92 -4.02 7.81
C LYS A 51 -9.53 -3.73 6.37
N ILE A 52 -8.23 -3.80 6.10
CA ILE A 52 -7.64 -3.57 4.77
C ILE A 52 -6.96 -4.87 4.33
N LEU A 53 -7.24 -5.32 3.11
CA LEU A 53 -6.59 -6.49 2.52
C LEU A 53 -5.18 -6.11 2.05
N ILE A 54 -4.19 -6.82 2.58
CA ILE A 54 -2.79 -6.71 2.22
C ILE A 54 -2.35 -8.01 1.55
N VAL A 55 -1.76 -7.89 0.36
CA VAL A 55 -1.29 -9.02 -0.44
C VAL A 55 0.24 -8.92 -0.54
N GLU A 56 0.93 -9.87 0.08
CA GLU A 56 2.37 -10.02 -0.02
C GLU A 56 2.71 -10.80 -1.27
N ALA A 57 3.44 -10.19 -2.20
CA ALA A 57 3.99 -10.89 -3.34
C ALA A 57 5.03 -11.93 -2.89
N TYR A 58 5.02 -13.09 -3.53
CA TYR A 58 5.95 -14.18 -3.35
C TYR A 58 7.40 -13.78 -3.68
N ASN A 59 7.59 -12.93 -4.70
CA ASN A 59 8.89 -12.38 -5.07
C ASN A 59 8.75 -10.98 -5.71
N LEU A 60 9.89 -10.35 -5.99
CA LEU A 60 9.93 -9.00 -6.55
C LEU A 60 9.32 -8.93 -7.97
N ASP A 61 9.54 -9.95 -8.81
CA ASP A 61 9.00 -9.98 -10.16
C ASP A 61 7.47 -10.07 -10.16
N GLU A 62 6.91 -10.87 -9.26
CA GLU A 62 5.47 -10.99 -9.06
C GLU A 62 4.87 -9.66 -8.59
N PHE A 63 5.54 -8.94 -7.67
CA PHE A 63 5.12 -7.59 -7.27
C PHE A 63 4.99 -6.67 -8.48
N THR A 64 6.00 -6.60 -9.36
CA THR A 64 5.95 -5.76 -10.57
C THR A 64 4.83 -6.20 -11.51
N LYS A 65 4.61 -7.51 -11.68
CA LYS A 65 3.53 -8.03 -12.54
C LYS A 65 2.12 -7.72 -12.01
N ILE A 66 1.92 -7.69 -10.69
CA ILE A 66 0.61 -7.39 -10.09
C ILE A 66 0.32 -5.90 -10.13
N THR A 67 1.33 -5.07 -9.90
CA THR A 67 1.16 -3.62 -9.66
C THR A 67 1.47 -2.75 -10.88
N ASP A 68 2.12 -3.30 -11.90
CA ASP A 68 2.79 -2.57 -12.99
C ASP A 68 3.79 -1.50 -12.48
N LYS A 69 4.29 -1.66 -11.24
CA LYS A 69 5.27 -0.76 -10.63
C LYS A 69 6.63 -1.44 -10.54
N PRO A 70 7.73 -0.75 -10.90
CA PRO A 70 9.06 -1.34 -10.78
C PRO A 70 9.45 -1.53 -9.31
N TYR A 71 9.73 -2.78 -8.91
CA TYR A 71 10.18 -3.11 -7.55
C TYR A 71 11.49 -2.42 -7.13
N SER A 72 12.26 -1.88 -8.07
CA SER A 72 13.47 -1.10 -7.79
C SER A 72 13.16 0.26 -7.16
N TYR A 73 11.94 0.76 -7.34
CA TYR A 73 11.48 2.05 -6.81
C TYR A 73 10.36 1.88 -5.79
N TYR A 74 9.40 0.99 -6.05
CA TYR A 74 8.23 0.78 -5.18
C TYR A 74 8.39 -0.46 -4.30
N SER A 75 8.11 -0.31 -3.01
CA SER A 75 8.15 -1.40 -2.01
C SER A 75 6.77 -1.94 -1.65
N ALA A 76 5.73 -1.13 -1.86
CA ALA A 76 4.33 -1.50 -1.84
C ALA A 76 3.56 -0.55 -2.77
N PHE A 77 2.28 -0.85 -2.99
CA PHE A 77 1.37 0.00 -3.74
C PHE A 77 -0.08 -0.27 -3.34
N PHE A 78 -0.80 0.78 -2.95
CA PHE A 78 -2.25 0.75 -2.79
C PHE A 78 -2.94 0.85 -4.15
N ILE A 79 -3.90 -0.06 -4.41
CA ILE A 79 -4.71 -0.12 -5.63
C ILE A 79 -6.15 0.33 -5.27
N PRO A 80 -6.51 1.61 -5.52
CA PRO A 80 -7.78 2.19 -5.08
C PRO A 80 -9.02 1.45 -5.57
N GLU A 81 -9.02 1.06 -6.86
CA GLU A 81 -10.18 0.45 -7.51
C GLU A 81 -10.49 -0.97 -7.01
N LYS A 82 -9.51 -1.62 -6.37
CA LYS A 82 -9.66 -2.94 -5.75
C LYS A 82 -9.71 -2.88 -4.24
N ASN A 83 -9.38 -1.74 -3.66
CA ASN A 83 -9.20 -1.57 -2.22
C ASN A 83 -8.22 -2.57 -1.60
N ILE A 84 -7.05 -2.76 -2.23
CA ILE A 84 -6.02 -3.69 -1.77
C ILE A 84 -4.66 -3.01 -1.73
N ILE A 85 -3.83 -3.39 -0.77
CA ILE A 85 -2.41 -3.02 -0.73
C ILE A 85 -1.60 -4.22 -1.21
N ILE A 86 -0.79 -4.05 -2.23
CA ILE A 86 0.16 -5.06 -2.69
C ILE A 86 1.55 -4.70 -2.18
N THR A 87 2.31 -5.66 -1.65
CA THR A 87 3.67 -5.42 -1.14
C THR A 87 4.69 -6.33 -1.79
N GLN A 88 5.95 -5.89 -1.79
CA GLN A 88 7.08 -6.84 -1.91
C GLN A 88 7.02 -7.88 -0.78
N PRO A 89 7.75 -9.00 -0.88
CA PRO A 89 7.88 -9.95 0.22
C PRO A 89 8.23 -9.25 1.55
N PHE A 90 7.51 -9.57 2.61
CA PHE A 90 7.70 -8.97 3.94
C PHE A 90 9.11 -9.22 4.46
N ARG A 91 9.71 -10.38 4.13
CA ARG A 91 11.11 -10.65 4.45
C ARG A 91 12.04 -9.56 3.91
N ILE A 92 11.85 -9.12 2.66
CA ILE A 92 12.66 -8.08 2.02
C ILE A 92 12.44 -6.72 2.69
N LEU A 93 11.19 -6.38 3.00
CA LEU A 93 10.87 -5.13 3.69
C LEU A 93 11.46 -5.07 5.11
N LYS A 94 11.44 -6.20 5.83
CA LYS A 94 12.02 -6.33 7.17
C LYS A 94 13.55 -6.28 7.12
N GLU A 95 14.20 -6.96 6.17
CA GLU A 95 15.65 -6.90 5.96
C GLU A 95 16.15 -5.49 5.66
N LYS A 96 15.36 -4.70 4.91
CA LYS A 96 15.63 -3.28 4.64
C LYS A 96 15.24 -2.34 5.79
N ASN A 97 14.61 -2.86 6.85
CA ASN A 97 14.05 -2.09 7.96
C ASN A 97 13.03 -1.01 7.52
N ILE A 98 12.24 -1.29 6.49
CA ILE A 98 11.22 -0.39 5.94
C ILE A 98 9.79 -0.94 6.06
N TYR A 99 9.60 -2.13 6.64
CA TYR A 99 8.30 -2.79 6.73
C TYR A 99 7.17 -1.91 7.30
N GLU A 100 7.35 -1.37 8.51
CA GLU A 100 6.31 -0.58 9.19
C GLU A 100 6.02 0.73 8.45
N ILE A 101 7.07 1.43 7.97
CA ILE A 101 6.93 2.72 7.29
C ILE A 101 6.28 2.55 5.91
N THR A 102 6.63 1.49 5.17
CA THR A 102 6.02 1.17 3.87
C THR A 102 4.55 0.82 4.02
N LEU A 103 4.17 -0.05 4.97
CA LEU A 103 2.76 -0.36 5.17
C LEU A 103 1.98 0.86 5.66
N THR A 104 2.54 1.65 6.58
CA THR A 104 1.91 2.89 7.04
C THR A 104 1.67 3.86 5.88
N HIS A 105 2.64 4.01 4.98
CA HIS A 105 2.52 4.85 3.78
C HIS A 105 1.28 4.46 2.94
N GLU A 106 1.15 3.18 2.60
CA GLU A 106 0.03 2.71 1.77
C GLU A 106 -1.32 2.75 2.50
N ILE A 107 -1.33 2.50 3.82
CA ILE A 107 -2.56 2.62 4.61
C ILE A 107 -3.02 4.08 4.66
N ILE A 108 -2.11 5.04 4.76
CA ILE A 108 -2.49 6.45 4.69
C ILE A 108 -3.08 6.77 3.30
N HIS A 109 -2.50 6.25 2.22
CA HIS A 109 -3.10 6.38 0.88
C HIS A 109 -4.53 5.83 0.81
N TYR A 110 -4.80 4.67 1.43
CA TYR A 110 -6.16 4.13 1.55
C TYR A 110 -7.12 5.14 2.17
N TYR A 111 -6.80 5.66 3.36
CA TYR A 111 -7.68 6.61 4.06
C TYR A 111 -7.85 7.93 3.29
N LEU A 112 -6.77 8.50 2.76
CA LEU A 112 -6.84 9.75 2.01
C LEU A 112 -7.70 9.56 0.75
N THR A 113 -7.50 8.47 0.01
CA THR A 113 -8.28 8.18 -1.19
C THR A 113 -9.76 7.95 -0.88
N LYS A 114 -10.06 7.27 0.23
CA LYS A 114 -11.45 6.96 0.62
C LYS A 114 -12.19 8.20 1.09
N TYR A 115 -11.58 9.00 1.98
CA TYR A 115 -12.29 10.03 2.75
C TYR A 115 -12.03 11.47 2.32
N THR A 116 -11.14 11.72 1.35
CA THR A 116 -10.77 13.08 0.95
C THR A 116 -10.76 13.26 -0.56
N ILE A 117 -10.87 14.50 -1.03
CA ILE A 117 -10.76 14.84 -2.46
C ILE A 117 -9.32 15.16 -2.90
N LEU A 118 -8.33 14.84 -2.05
CA LEU A 118 -6.92 15.11 -2.34
C LEU A 118 -6.42 14.34 -3.56
N ASN A 119 -5.71 15.03 -4.44
CA ASN A 119 -5.01 14.41 -5.57
C ASN A 119 -3.73 13.70 -5.12
N GLU A 120 -3.14 12.88 -6.00
CA GLU A 120 -1.95 12.06 -5.70
C GLU A 120 -0.78 12.89 -5.16
N PHE A 121 -0.49 14.05 -5.74
CA PHE A 121 0.59 14.94 -5.28
C PHE A 121 0.36 15.46 -3.86
N GLU A 122 -0.89 15.77 -3.51
CA GLU A 122 -1.27 16.19 -2.17
C GLU A 122 -1.18 15.05 -1.18
N GLN A 123 -1.65 13.86 -1.54
CA GLN A 123 -1.56 12.67 -0.70
C GLN A 123 -0.11 12.32 -0.38
N GLU A 124 0.75 12.26 -1.40
CA GLU A 124 2.18 12.04 -1.26
C GLU A 124 2.85 13.12 -0.40
N SER A 125 2.41 14.39 -0.52
CA SER A 125 2.91 15.47 0.32
C SER A 125 2.51 15.31 1.79
N VAL A 126 1.28 14.85 2.08
CA VAL A 126 0.84 14.53 3.45
C VAL A 126 1.73 13.43 4.03
N ILE A 127 1.92 12.35 3.26
CA ILE A 127 2.68 11.18 3.73
C ILE A 127 4.16 11.54 3.92
N ASN A 128 4.76 12.26 2.98
CA ASN A 128 6.14 12.75 3.06
C ASN A 128 6.38 13.57 4.35
N LYS A 129 5.46 14.49 4.67
CA LYS A 129 5.53 15.31 5.89
C LYS A 129 5.29 14.51 7.16
N LEU A 130 4.28 13.65 7.18
CA LEU A 130 3.90 12.87 8.36
C LEU A 130 4.96 11.84 8.76
N LEU A 131 5.54 11.17 7.77
CA LEU A 131 6.55 10.11 7.94
C LEU A 131 7.98 10.63 7.86
N ASN A 132 8.19 11.94 7.67
CA ASN A 132 9.51 12.59 7.56
C ASN A 132 10.41 11.96 6.47
N LEU A 133 9.86 11.69 5.27
CA LEU A 133 10.60 11.00 4.20
C LEU A 133 11.59 11.92 3.46
N ASN A 134 11.47 13.25 3.62
CA ASN A 134 12.35 14.26 3.02
C ASN A 134 12.46 14.21 1.48
N ILE A 135 11.39 13.81 0.80
CA ILE A 135 11.31 13.75 -0.66
C ILE A 135 10.98 15.14 -1.20
N LYS A 136 11.99 15.85 -1.75
CA LYS A 136 11.86 17.24 -2.25
C LYS A 136 10.73 17.47 -3.26
N LYS A 137 10.34 16.44 -4.01
CA LYS A 137 9.24 16.50 -4.99
C LYS A 137 7.92 16.83 -4.30
N TYR A 138 7.66 16.30 -3.11
CA TYR A 138 6.37 16.36 -2.43
C TYR A 138 6.39 17.37 -1.28
N ASN A 139 6.36 18.64 -1.66
CA ASN A 139 6.70 19.77 -0.77
C ASN A 139 5.51 20.67 -0.38
N LYS A 140 4.26 20.30 -0.74
CA LYS A 140 3.08 21.15 -0.49
C LYS A 140 2.97 21.58 0.98
N PHE A 141 3.31 20.68 1.91
CA PHE A 141 3.18 20.90 3.35
C PHE A 141 4.52 21.19 4.06
N ASP A 142 5.59 21.51 3.33
CA ASP A 142 6.90 21.79 3.93
C ASP A 142 6.83 22.95 4.92
N LYS A 143 6.11 24.02 4.53
CA LYS A 143 5.90 25.22 5.36
C LYS A 143 4.78 25.08 6.37
N PHE A 144 3.98 24.02 6.31
CA PHE A 144 2.88 23.79 7.23
C PHE A 144 3.41 23.20 8.54
N THR A 145 2.83 23.61 9.66
CA THR A 145 2.92 22.78 10.86
C THR A 145 2.12 21.50 10.65
N GLN A 146 2.38 20.47 11.45
CA GLN A 146 1.61 19.23 11.35
C GLN A 146 0.11 19.47 11.63
N LYS A 147 -0.21 20.41 12.53
CA LYS A 147 -1.57 20.82 12.83
C LYS A 147 -2.25 21.48 11.62
N ASP A 148 -1.56 22.38 10.93
CA ASP A 148 -2.11 23.05 9.74
C ASP A 148 -2.41 22.05 8.64
N MET A 149 -1.53 21.05 8.45
CA MET A 149 -1.74 19.96 7.50
C MET A 149 -3.01 19.15 7.84
N PHE A 150 -3.23 18.79 9.12
CA PHE A 150 -4.45 18.07 9.50
C PHE A 150 -5.73 18.91 9.35
N ILE A 151 -5.66 20.22 9.62
CA ILE A 151 -6.78 21.14 9.36
C ILE A 151 -7.10 21.17 7.86
N TYR A 152 -6.07 21.26 7.02
CA TYR A 152 -6.24 21.20 5.58
C TYR A 152 -6.94 19.91 5.13
N ILE A 153 -6.45 18.75 5.57
CA ILE A 153 -7.06 17.46 5.22
C ILE A 153 -8.54 17.38 5.66
N LYS A 154 -8.89 17.93 6.83
CA LYS A 154 -10.28 17.96 7.33
C LYS A 154 -11.20 18.81 6.46
N ASN A 155 -10.69 19.90 5.88
CA ASN A 155 -11.45 20.77 5.00
C ASN A 155 -11.68 20.15 3.60
N GLU A 156 -10.89 19.14 3.23
CA GLU A 156 -10.94 18.44 1.94
C GLU A 156 -11.65 17.07 2.04
N ARG A 157 -12.49 16.87 3.06
CA ARG A 157 -13.27 15.63 3.23
C ARG A 157 -14.39 15.50 2.19
N LYS A 158 -14.71 14.26 1.82
CA LYS A 158 -15.88 13.91 1.01
C LYS A 158 -17.16 13.88 1.83
#